data_AF-A0A409Y4K4-F1
#
_entry.id   AF-A0A409Y4K4-F1
#
_cell.length_a   1.000
_cell.length_b   1.000
_cell.length_c   1.000
_cell.angle_alpha   90.00
_cell.angle_beta   90.00
_cell.angle_gamma   90.00
#
_symmetry.space_group_name_H-M   'P 1'
#
loop_
_entity.id
_entity.type
_entity.pdbx_description
1 polymer ?
#
loop_
_entity_poly.entity_id
_entity_poly.type
_entity_poly.pdbx_seq_one_letter_code
_entity_poly.pdbx_strand_id
1 'polypeptide(L)'
;MQSQPPTIAFDVLVILGLVLLVVTFLTAWLSPSVKRTPTWYSFIFAGILAAVSKTLLFGHQGGPAPNTSLCFVQAILVYPFTALNSLVGGALVLQVYLSTRLLRQSQSLSSYHLYLVCIPLLWFFGSQLRPDIVQMTAVPFLLSFIVFILAFVTAAKDPSQVSRDPSGLECHFVHPAL
;
A
#
# COMPACT_ATOMS: atom_id res chain seq x y z
N MET A 1 -7.83 -5.23 -32.56
CA MET A 1 -6.83 -4.99 -31.49
C MET A 1 -6.67 -6.30 -30.73
N GLN A 2 -5.52 -6.95 -30.86
CA GLN A 2 -5.31 -8.28 -30.28
C GLN A 2 -4.66 -8.09 -28.91
N SER A 3 -5.50 -7.93 -27.88
CA SER A 3 -5.07 -7.97 -26.49
C SER A 3 -4.45 -9.34 -26.21
N GLN A 4 -3.19 -9.37 -25.76
CA GLN A 4 -2.57 -10.64 -25.40
C GLN A 4 -3.30 -11.21 -24.15
N PRO A 5 -3.53 -12.53 -24.07
CA PRO A 5 -4.20 -13.16 -22.93
C PRO A 5 -3.71 -12.74 -21.53
N PRO A 6 -2.40 -12.47 -21.27
CA PRO A 6 -1.97 -11.97 -19.96
C PRO A 6 -2.55 -10.62 -19.54
N THR A 7 -2.82 -9.71 -20.48
CA THR A 7 -3.35 -8.36 -20.17
C THR A 7 -4.78 -8.43 -19.64
N ILE A 8 -5.63 -9.25 -20.25
CA ILE A 8 -7.02 -9.44 -19.84
C ILE A 8 -7.08 -10.04 -18.43
N ALA A 9 -6.27 -11.07 -18.16
CA ALA A 9 -6.24 -11.70 -16.85
C ALA A 9 -5.77 -10.71 -15.76
N PHE A 10 -4.74 -9.93 -16.05
CA PHE A 10 -4.24 -8.89 -15.16
C PHE A 10 -5.33 -7.85 -14.83
N ASP A 11 -6.00 -7.33 -15.85
CA ASP A 11 -7.06 -6.33 -15.67
C ASP A 11 -8.22 -6.84 -14.82
N VAL A 12 -8.69 -8.07 -15.11
CA VAL A 12 -9.77 -8.69 -14.34
C VAL A 12 -9.37 -8.84 -12.87
N LEU A 13 -8.13 -9.30 -12.61
CA LEU A 13 -7.64 -9.48 -11.24
C LEU A 13 -7.48 -8.14 -10.51
N VAL A 14 -6.94 -7.11 -11.16
CA VAL A 14 -6.74 -5.79 -10.55
C VAL A 14 -8.08 -5.10 -10.29
N ILE A 15 -9.01 -5.12 -11.24
CA ILE A 15 -10.35 -4.52 -11.08
C ILE A 15 -11.13 -5.25 -9.99
N LEU A 16 -11.14 -6.57 -10.00
CA LEU A 16 -11.79 -7.36 -8.96
C LEU A 16 -11.18 -7.08 -7.59
N GLY A 17 -9.85 -7.06 -7.50
CA GLY A 17 -9.12 -6.71 -6.27
C GLY A 17 -9.48 -5.31 -5.76
N LEU A 18 -9.52 -4.31 -6.64
CA LEU A 18 -9.92 -2.94 -6.31
C LEU A 18 -11.34 -2.89 -5.76
N VAL A 19 -12.30 -3.53 -6.44
CA VAL A 19 -13.71 -3.58 -5.99
C VAL A 19 -13.81 -4.23 -4.61
N LEU A 20 -13.14 -5.37 -4.40
CA LEU A 20 -13.15 -6.06 -3.11
C LEU A 20 -12.51 -5.24 -2.00
N LEU A 21 -11.42 -4.53 -2.27
CA LEU A 21 -10.76 -3.64 -1.31
C LEU A 21 -11.65 -2.45 -0.93
N VAL A 22 -12.30 -1.82 -1.91
CA VAL A 22 -13.23 -0.69 -1.67
C VAL A 22 -14.43 -1.16 -0.86
N VAL A 23 -15.05 -2.28 -1.22
CA VAL A 23 -16.17 -2.87 -0.46
C VAL A 23 -15.74 -3.19 0.96
N THR A 24 -14.56 -3.77 1.15
CA THR A 24 -14.01 -4.10 2.47
C THR A 24 -13.75 -2.84 3.30
N PHE A 25 -13.18 -1.80 2.70
CA PHE A 25 -12.94 -0.52 3.35
C PHE A 25 -14.24 0.15 3.79
N LEU A 26 -15.23 0.23 2.90
CA LEU A 26 -16.54 0.81 3.19
C LEU A 26 -17.28 0.01 4.26
N THR A 27 -17.27 -1.31 4.17
CA THR A 27 -17.90 -2.18 5.19
C THR A 27 -17.25 -1.98 6.56
N ALA A 28 -15.92 -1.84 6.61
CA ALA A 28 -15.21 -1.56 7.84
C ALA A 28 -15.56 -0.19 8.42
N TRP A 29 -15.66 0.82 7.57
CA TRP A 29 -16.06 2.18 7.95
C TRP A 29 -17.49 2.25 8.49
N LEU A 30 -18.42 1.53 7.85
CA LEU A 30 -19.83 1.49 8.23
C LEU A 30 -20.13 0.58 9.43
N SER A 31 -19.16 -0.23 9.88
CA SER A 31 -19.30 -1.18 10.99
C SER A 31 -18.49 -0.73 12.22
N PRO A 32 -18.97 0.28 12.98
CA PRO A 32 -18.25 0.82 14.15
C PRO A 32 -18.11 -0.20 15.30
N SER A 33 -18.95 -1.25 15.29
CA SER A 33 -18.92 -2.33 16.28
C SER A 33 -17.65 -3.17 16.21
N VAL A 34 -17.02 -3.28 15.03
CA VAL A 34 -15.81 -4.08 14.83
C VAL A 34 -14.57 -3.19 14.96
N LYS A 35 -13.85 -3.33 16.08
CA LYS A 35 -12.60 -2.59 16.31
C LYS A 35 -11.48 -3.15 15.42
N ARG A 36 -10.93 -2.31 14.55
CA ARG A 36 -9.79 -2.64 13.67
C ARG A 36 -8.63 -1.70 13.97
N THR A 37 -7.41 -2.16 13.72
CA THR A 37 -6.20 -1.36 13.98
C THR A 37 -5.99 -0.33 12.87
N PRO A 38 -5.39 0.85 13.17
CA PRO A 38 -5.09 1.87 12.16
C PRO A 38 -4.21 1.36 11.00
N THR A 39 -3.27 0.45 11.31
CA THR A 39 -2.40 -0.20 10.31
C THR A 39 -3.19 -1.02 9.30
N TRP A 40 -4.29 -1.65 9.72
CA TRP A 40 -5.17 -2.39 8.81
C TRP A 40 -5.81 -1.46 7.79
N TYR A 41 -6.32 -0.29 8.22
CA TYR A 41 -6.87 0.71 7.30
C TYR A 41 -5.81 1.22 6.33
N SER A 42 -4.58 1.44 6.81
CA SER A 42 -3.45 1.89 5.99
C SER A 42 -3.08 0.86 4.92
N PHE A 43 -3.10 -0.43 5.27
CA PHE A 43 -2.87 -1.53 4.32
C PHE A 43 -3.94 -1.58 3.22
N ILE A 44 -5.22 -1.54 3.60
CA ILE A 44 -6.31 -1.54 2.60
C ILE A 44 -6.24 -0.30 1.70
N PHE A 45 -5.99 0.88 2.28
CA PHE A 45 -5.87 2.12 1.53
C PHE A 45 -4.68 2.10 0.56
N ALA A 46 -3.51 1.62 0.99
CA ALA A 46 -2.34 1.46 0.11
C ALA A 46 -2.63 0.49 -1.05
N GLY A 47 -3.35 -0.62 -0.78
CA GLY A 47 -3.80 -1.55 -1.80
C GLY A 47 -4.74 -0.89 -2.83
N ILE A 48 -5.67 -0.03 -2.39
CA ILE A 48 -6.55 0.74 -3.28
C ILE A 48 -5.72 1.66 -4.18
N LEU A 49 -4.78 2.43 -3.60
CA LEU A 49 -3.91 3.34 -4.37
C LEU A 49 -3.07 2.58 -5.41
N ALA A 50 -2.48 1.45 -5.02
CA ALA A 50 -1.71 0.61 -5.92
C ALA A 50 -2.58 0.02 -7.05
N ALA A 51 -3.79 -0.43 -6.76
CA ALA A 51 -4.69 -0.93 -7.79
C ALA A 51 -5.14 0.19 -8.74
N VAL A 52 -5.49 1.37 -8.21
CA VAL A 52 -5.86 2.54 -9.03
C VAL A 52 -4.74 2.92 -9.99
N SER A 53 -3.49 3.00 -9.54
CA SER A 53 -2.37 3.34 -10.45
C SER A 53 -2.21 2.31 -11.57
N LYS A 54 -2.37 1.02 -11.29
CA LYS A 54 -2.32 -0.03 -12.31
C LYS A 54 -3.50 0.03 -13.30
N THR A 55 -4.69 0.46 -12.85
CA THR A 55 -5.84 0.64 -13.76
C THR A 55 -5.74 1.81 -14.72
N LEU A 56 -4.78 2.73 -14.55
CA LEU A 56 -4.66 3.92 -15.41
C LEU A 56 -4.47 3.58 -16.89
N LEU A 57 -3.75 2.49 -17.21
CA LEU A 57 -3.52 2.04 -18.58
C LEU A 57 -4.67 1.22 -19.17
N PHE A 58 -5.77 1.02 -18.44
CA PHE A 58 -6.88 0.20 -18.92
C PHE A 58 -7.39 0.68 -20.28
N GLY A 59 -7.49 -0.24 -21.25
CA GLY A 59 -7.83 0.07 -22.64
C GLY A 59 -6.68 0.63 -23.51
N HIS A 60 -5.52 0.95 -22.93
CA HIS A 60 -4.33 1.49 -23.61
C HIS A 60 -3.10 0.54 -23.52
N GLN A 61 -3.28 -0.67 -23.01
CA GLN A 61 -2.21 -1.67 -22.88
C GLN A 61 -1.77 -2.26 -24.22
N GLY A 62 -2.68 -2.38 -25.19
CA GLY A 62 -2.41 -2.92 -26.52
C GLY A 62 -2.33 -1.84 -27.61
N GLY A 63 -1.60 -2.13 -28.68
CA GLY A 63 -1.54 -1.27 -29.86
C GLY A 63 -0.51 -0.13 -29.76
N PRO A 64 -0.77 1.05 -30.37
CA PRO A 64 0.19 2.16 -30.41
C PRO A 64 0.54 2.65 -28.99
N ALA A 65 1.62 3.43 -28.90
CA ALA A 65 2.08 3.95 -27.62
C ALA A 65 0.95 4.74 -26.91
N PRO A 66 0.77 4.55 -25.59
CA PRO A 66 -0.26 5.27 -24.83
C PRO A 66 0.07 6.77 -24.82
N ASN A 67 -0.93 7.58 -24.43
CA ASN A 67 -0.70 9.01 -24.22
C ASN A 67 0.46 9.19 -23.22
N THR A 68 1.48 9.96 -23.61
CA THR A 68 2.68 10.21 -22.81
C THR A 68 2.35 10.70 -21.41
N SER A 69 1.31 11.53 -21.25
CA SER A 69 0.85 12.03 -19.95
C SER A 69 0.30 10.93 -19.03
N LEU A 70 -0.45 9.96 -19.59
CA LEU A 70 -1.01 8.85 -18.85
C LEU A 70 0.11 7.90 -18.39
N CYS A 71 1.04 7.61 -19.30
CA CYS A 71 2.22 6.79 -19.00
C CYS A 71 3.13 7.45 -17.94
N PHE A 72 3.32 8.77 -18.05
CA PHE A 72 4.02 9.59 -17.04
C PHE A 72 3.36 9.49 -15.67
N VAL A 73 2.04 9.74 -15.58
CA VAL A 73 1.31 9.69 -14.31
C VAL A 73 1.37 8.28 -13.71
N GLN A 74 1.23 7.24 -14.52
CA GLN A 74 1.34 5.88 -14.00
C GLN A 74 2.75 5.58 -13.50
N ALA A 75 3.80 5.91 -14.26
CA ALA A 75 5.18 5.66 -13.87
C ALA A 75 5.53 6.33 -12.54
N ILE A 76 5.15 7.60 -12.33
CA ILE A 76 5.45 8.31 -11.07
C ILE A 76 4.66 7.77 -9.86
N LEU A 77 3.54 7.07 -10.08
CA LEU A 77 2.69 6.52 -9.01
C LEU A 77 3.00 5.05 -8.70
N VAL A 78 3.46 4.27 -9.68
CA VAL A 78 3.59 2.82 -9.53
C VAL A 78 4.66 2.45 -8.50
N TYR A 79 5.80 3.14 -8.50
CA TYR A 79 6.90 2.92 -7.55
C TYR A 79 6.53 3.31 -6.12
N PRO A 80 6.07 4.56 -5.83
CA PRO A 80 5.77 4.95 -4.46
C PRO A 80 4.62 4.14 -3.87
N PHE A 81 3.60 3.77 -4.65
CA PHE A 81 2.49 2.96 -4.13
C PHE A 81 2.88 1.50 -3.92
N THR A 82 3.76 0.94 -4.75
CA THR A 82 4.33 -0.39 -4.50
C THR A 82 5.18 -0.39 -3.22
N ALA A 83 6.02 0.62 -3.03
CA ALA A 83 6.80 0.80 -1.81
C ALA A 83 5.89 0.95 -0.58
N LEU A 84 4.86 1.80 -0.67
CA LEU A 84 3.89 1.99 0.40
C LEU A 84 3.25 0.67 0.80
N ASN A 85 2.71 -0.07 -0.17
CA ASN A 85 1.99 -1.32 0.05
C ASN A 85 2.86 -2.38 0.75
N SER A 86 4.12 -2.51 0.32
CA SER A 86 5.10 -3.40 0.97
C SER A 86 5.41 -2.99 2.41
N LEU A 87 5.60 -1.69 2.66
CA LEU A 87 5.92 -1.16 4.00
C LEU A 87 4.75 -1.31 4.97
N VAL A 88 3.52 -0.94 4.57
CA VAL A 88 2.34 -1.10 5.44
C VAL A 88 1.94 -2.56 5.60
N GLY A 89 2.16 -3.40 4.59
CA GLY A 89 2.00 -4.86 4.70
C GLY A 89 2.95 -5.47 5.72
N GLY A 90 4.23 -5.11 5.65
CA GLY A 90 5.24 -5.51 6.65
C GLY A 90 4.88 -5.03 8.06
N ALA A 91 4.44 -3.77 8.20
CA ALA A 91 4.00 -3.22 9.48
C ALA A 91 2.79 -3.98 10.06
N LEU A 92 1.82 -4.35 9.21
CA LEU A 92 0.65 -5.13 9.63
C LEU A 92 1.04 -6.53 10.12
N VAL A 93 1.90 -7.23 9.37
CA VAL A 93 2.40 -8.56 9.77
C VAL A 93 3.15 -8.49 11.08
N LEU A 94 4.05 -7.50 11.23
CA LEU A 94 4.78 -7.28 12.48
C LEU A 94 3.84 -7.00 13.65
N GLN A 95 2.83 -6.16 13.45
CA GLN A 95 1.83 -5.86 14.47
C GLN A 95 1.08 -7.12 14.92
N VAL A 96 0.62 -7.95 13.98
CA VAL A 96 -0.09 -9.20 14.28
C VAL A 96 0.81 -10.19 15.02
N TYR A 97 2.06 -10.32 14.57
CA TYR A 97 3.06 -11.18 15.20
C TYR A 97 3.35 -10.77 16.65
N LEU A 98 3.65 -9.48 16.89
CA LEU A 98 3.91 -8.96 18.23
C LEU A 98 2.67 -9.11 19.13
N SER A 99 1.48 -8.79 18.62
CA SER A 99 0.23 -8.95 19.37
C SER A 99 0.00 -10.40 19.80
N THR A 100 0.24 -11.35 18.89
CA THR A 100 0.09 -12.79 19.16
C THR A 100 1.12 -13.30 20.17
N ARG A 101 2.38 -12.86 20.03
CA ARG A 101 3.47 -13.19 20.97
C ARG A 101 3.17 -12.69 22.38
N LEU A 102 2.73 -11.43 22.50
CA LEU A 102 2.41 -10.81 23.78
C LEU A 102 1.21 -11.47 24.45
N LEU A 103 0.16 -11.80 23.69
CA LEU A 103 -0.99 -12.55 24.21
C LEU A 103 -0.57 -13.93 24.73
N ARG A 104 0.26 -14.66 23.98
CA ARG A 104 0.75 -15.97 24.41
C ARG A 104 1.61 -15.88 25.67
N GLN A 105 2.48 -14.88 25.76
CA GLN A 105 3.33 -14.68 26.94
C GLN A 105 2.51 -14.24 28.16
N SER A 106 1.45 -13.47 27.96
CA SER A 106 0.54 -13.05 29.03
C SER A 106 -0.14 -14.23 29.74
N GLN A 107 -0.44 -15.30 29.00
CA GLN A 107 -1.06 -16.51 29.55
C GLN A 107 -0.10 -17.36 30.39
N SER A 108 1.22 -17.22 30.21
CA SER A 108 2.22 -18.00 30.95
C SER A 108 2.83 -17.26 32.14
N LEU A 109 2.46 -16.01 32.38
CA LEU A 109 3.08 -15.15 33.39
C LEU A 109 2.13 -14.93 34.57
N SER A 110 2.69 -15.05 35.79
CA SER A 110 2.02 -14.70 37.05
C SER A 110 1.47 -13.26 37.01
N SER A 111 0.34 -13.02 37.69
CA SER A 111 -0.40 -11.74 37.68
C SER A 111 0.45 -10.48 37.92
N TYR A 112 1.58 -10.60 38.62
CA TYR A 112 2.55 -9.50 38.82
C TYR A 112 3.36 -9.14 37.57
N HIS A 113 3.75 -10.12 36.76
CA HIS A 113 4.40 -9.87 35.46
C HIS A 113 3.41 -9.41 34.40
N LEU A 114 2.16 -9.88 34.49
CA LEU A 114 1.06 -9.34 33.70
C LEU A 114 0.86 -7.84 33.99
N TYR A 115 0.90 -7.42 35.26
CA TYR A 115 0.85 -5.99 35.62
C TYR A 115 2.03 -5.19 35.04
N LEU A 116 3.26 -5.71 35.11
CA LEU A 116 4.46 -5.04 34.59
C LEU A 116 4.51 -4.92 33.05
N VAL A 117 3.86 -5.82 32.31
CA VAL A 117 3.84 -5.81 30.83
C VAL A 117 2.54 -5.22 30.27
N CYS A 118 1.39 -5.52 30.89
CA CYS A 118 0.09 -4.98 30.51
C CYS A 118 -0.12 -3.55 30.95
N ILE A 119 0.51 -3.02 32.00
CA ILE A 119 0.41 -1.57 32.29
C ILE A 119 1.05 -0.75 31.16
N PRO A 120 2.29 -1.02 30.70
CA PRO A 120 2.83 -0.36 29.52
C PRO A 120 1.97 -0.57 28.28
N LEU A 121 1.47 -1.79 28.02
CA LEU A 121 0.66 -2.10 26.83
C LEU A 121 -0.77 -1.55 26.86
N LEU A 122 -1.45 -1.54 27.99
CA LEU A 122 -2.76 -0.91 28.17
C LEU A 122 -2.63 0.61 28.23
N TRP A 123 -1.47 1.15 28.63
CA TRP A 123 -1.13 2.56 28.47
C TRP A 123 -0.80 2.88 27.00
N PHE A 124 -0.18 1.94 26.27
CA PHE A 124 0.12 2.01 24.83
C PHE A 124 -1.13 1.86 23.94
N PHE A 125 -2.12 1.05 24.35
CA PHE A 125 -3.36 0.79 23.60
C PHE A 125 -4.59 1.57 24.11
N GLY A 126 -4.61 1.99 25.37
CA GLY A 126 -5.79 2.56 26.05
C GLY A 126 -5.76 4.07 26.29
N SER A 127 -4.62 4.74 26.11
CA SER A 127 -4.59 6.21 26.17
C SER A 127 -4.76 6.83 24.79
N GLN A 128 -5.96 7.36 24.58
CA GLN A 128 -6.31 8.41 23.63
C GLN A 128 -5.10 9.32 23.31
N LEU A 129 -4.66 9.31 22.04
CA LEU A 129 -3.66 10.22 21.43
C LEU A 129 -2.19 10.07 21.91
N ARG A 130 -1.44 9.08 21.38
CA ARG A 130 0.04 9.01 21.50
C ARG A 130 0.76 9.01 20.14
N PRO A 131 1.88 9.76 20.02
CA PRO A 131 2.66 9.93 18.78
C PRO A 131 3.35 8.67 18.22
N ASP A 132 3.42 7.56 18.96
CA ASP A 132 4.13 6.35 18.54
C ASP A 132 3.36 5.50 17.51
N ILE A 133 2.02 5.47 17.59
CA ILE A 133 1.17 4.82 16.56
C ILE A 133 1.12 5.67 15.27
N VAL A 134 1.23 6.99 15.42
CA VAL A 134 1.45 7.92 14.30
C VAL A 134 2.78 7.61 13.63
N GLN A 135 3.85 7.26 14.36
CA GLN A 135 5.13 6.92 13.74
C GLN A 135 5.06 5.65 12.87
N MET A 136 4.49 4.54 13.37
CA MET A 136 4.42 3.30 12.56
C MET A 136 3.54 3.44 11.31
N THR A 137 2.53 4.31 11.36
CA THR A 137 1.68 4.59 10.22
C THR A 137 2.29 5.65 9.30
N ALA A 138 2.86 6.72 9.83
CA ALA A 138 3.37 7.84 9.05
C ALA A 138 4.66 7.49 8.30
N VAL A 139 5.55 6.67 8.86
CA VAL A 139 6.83 6.31 8.22
C VAL A 139 6.64 5.72 6.82
N PRO A 140 5.77 4.71 6.60
CA PRO A 140 5.46 4.21 5.27
C PRO A 140 4.99 5.28 4.28
N PHE A 141 4.11 6.20 4.72
CA PHE A 141 3.61 7.28 3.87
C PHE A 141 4.67 8.33 3.57
N LEU A 142 5.52 8.69 4.55
CA LEU A 142 6.63 9.62 4.35
C LEU A 142 7.66 9.05 3.37
N LEU A 143 8.04 7.78 3.54
CA LEU A 143 8.96 7.11 2.62
C LEU A 143 8.36 7.00 1.21
N SER A 144 7.09 6.62 1.10
CA SER A 144 6.36 6.61 -0.18
C SER A 144 6.32 8.00 -0.83
N PHE A 145 6.07 9.05 -0.04
CA PHE A 145 6.06 10.42 -0.53
C PHE A 145 7.45 10.87 -1.02
N ILE A 146 8.52 10.51 -0.32
CA ILE A 146 9.89 10.75 -0.78
C ILE A 146 10.14 10.06 -2.13
N VAL A 147 9.75 8.79 -2.26
CA VAL A 147 9.86 8.04 -3.53
C VAL A 147 9.03 8.71 -4.63
N PHE A 148 7.84 9.20 -4.32
CA PHE A 148 6.99 9.93 -5.27
C PHE A 148 7.67 11.22 -5.77
N ILE A 149 8.22 12.02 -4.86
CA ILE A 149 8.95 13.25 -5.23
C ILE A 149 10.17 12.91 -6.10
N LEU A 150 10.95 11.89 -5.74
CA LEU A 150 12.09 11.44 -6.54
C LEU A 150 11.66 10.99 -7.94
N ALA A 151 10.62 10.16 -8.03
CA ALA A 151 10.07 9.70 -9.31
C ALA A 151 9.57 10.86 -10.15
N PHE A 152 8.83 11.81 -9.55
CA PHE A 152 8.34 13.00 -10.23
C PHE A 152 9.46 13.89 -10.75
N VAL A 153 10.47 14.18 -9.92
CA VAL A 153 11.61 15.03 -10.31
C VAL A 153 12.40 14.38 -11.44
N THR A 154 12.64 13.06 -11.38
CA THR A 154 13.33 12.32 -12.44
C THR A 154 12.53 12.35 -13.75
N ALA A 155 11.23 12.05 -13.69
CA ALA A 155 10.35 12.09 -14.86
C ALA A 155 10.22 13.49 -15.47
N ALA A 156 10.15 14.53 -14.64
CA ALA A 156 10.01 15.91 -15.08
C ALA A 156 11.28 16.46 -15.72
N LYS A 157 12.47 16.00 -15.29
CA LYS A 157 13.75 16.39 -15.87
C LYS A 157 14.00 15.77 -17.24
N ASP A 158 13.61 14.51 -17.43
CA ASP A 158 13.79 13.79 -18.68
C ASP A 158 12.57 12.90 -18.97
N PRO A 159 11.53 13.44 -19.63
CA PRO A 159 10.31 12.70 -19.95
C PRO A 159 10.56 11.50 -20.88
N SER A 160 11.69 11.48 -21.61
CA SER A 160 12.05 10.38 -22.49
C SER A 160 12.41 9.10 -21.73
N GLN A 161 12.69 9.22 -20.42
CA GLN A 161 12.94 8.09 -19.53
C GLN A 161 11.69 7.27 -19.23
N VAL A 162 10.49 7.79 -19.48
CA VAL A 162 9.25 7.05 -19.20
C VAL A 162 8.83 6.29 -20.45
N SER A 163 8.83 4.96 -20.34
CA SER A 163 8.40 4.08 -21.44
C SER A 163 7.43 3.01 -20.96
N ARG A 164 6.56 2.56 -21.86
CA ARG A 164 5.69 1.41 -21.60
C ARG A 164 6.53 0.14 -21.61
N ASP A 165 6.34 -0.70 -20.59
CA ASP A 165 6.96 -2.01 -20.52
C ASP A 165 6.56 -2.88 -21.73
N PRO A 166 7.43 -3.78 -22.23
CA PRO A 166 7.07 -4.68 -23.33
C PRO A 166 5.83 -5.55 -23.05
N SER A 167 5.52 -5.82 -21.77
CA SER A 167 4.27 -6.50 -21.39
C SER A 167 3.02 -5.67 -21.66
N GLY A 168 3.15 -4.34 -21.80
CA GLY A 168 2.05 -3.40 -21.96
C GLY A 168 1.27 -3.12 -20.67
N LEU A 169 1.61 -3.78 -19.55
CA LEU A 169 0.85 -3.73 -18.30
C LEU A 169 1.09 -2.45 -17.51
N GLU A 170 2.30 -1.90 -17.60
CA GLU A 170 2.70 -0.71 -16.86
C GLU A 170 3.73 0.15 -17.61
N CYS A 171 3.83 1.40 -17.20
CA CYS A 171 4.90 2.30 -17.56
C CYS A 171 5.98 2.32 -16.48
N HIS A 172 7.24 2.39 -16.92
CA HIS A 172 8.41 2.32 -16.05
C HIS A 172 9.48 3.34 -16.49
N PHE A 173 10.46 3.58 -15.62
CA PHE A 173 11.66 4.33 -15.97
C PHE A 173 12.68 3.43 -16.67
N VAL A 174 13.11 3.80 -17.88
CA VAL A 174 14.03 3.02 -18.72
C VAL A 174 15.39 2.83 -18.03
N HIS A 175 15.91 3.89 -17.41
CA HIS A 175 17.09 3.80 -16.56
C HIS A 175 16.68 3.93 -15.09
N PRO A 176 16.94 2.92 -14.25
CA PRO A 176 16.75 3.06 -12.82
C PRO A 176 17.76 4.09 -12.30
N ALA A 177 17.28 5.27 -11.94
CA ALA A 177 18.06 6.29 -11.23
C ALA A 177 18.16 5.99 -9.72
N LEU A 178 17.71 4.79 -9.29
CA LEU A 178 17.61 4.30 -7.92
C LEU A 178 18.28 2.93 -7.80
#